data_AF-A0A947QMQ1-F1
#
_entry.id   AF-A0A947QMQ1-F1
#
_cell.length_a   1.000
_cell.length_b   1.000
_cell.length_c   1.000
_cell.angle_alpha   90.00
_cell.angle_beta   90.00
_cell.angle_gamma   90.00
#
_symmetry.space_group_name_H-M   'P 1'
#
loop_
_entity.id
_entity.type
_entity.pdbx_description
1 polymer ?
#
loop_
_entity_poly.entity_id
_entity_poly.type
_entity_poly.pdbx_seq_one_letter_code
_entity_poly.pdbx_strand_id
1 'polypeptide(L)'
;MKKNKAVFLDRDGTIIEDKGYLNDPQGLEFIEGAIPAMKMLSENGFKLILVTNQSGIGRNIVTLDQLKTIHDKLAGVLSLNSIRFDEIEFCPHLPEQKCLCRKPNTGMAKRAAEKANIDLQKSYCIGDKMTDVEFAKKFGGKGVLIGSGYTGVKPDYIAKNLYAAAKWVISDSPNQKNSLKEQKKGKRKFLLSLILFFFANFAGISSVLGQPGPSGFTWRRVENNAFKNGEKLIYDVKWGLIVAGYAEMRLENIEEINNRKAFHLIMEAKSLPFFDVFYKARNLDESWIDVESICSHKYKKRQRESGYIKEETVFFDNVNKYFSFMEGRNGKCVSKKEIPMPAFTQDVLSALYYVRTLNLEAGKTYFIDGQSGDKTYSLKVMVYKKEKVSVPAGSFECYKIEPFVIGNGLFEAKGRLWIWVTADSKKLPVLLSSKIFIGSITAVLTKVEGN
;
A
#
# COMPACT_ATOMS: atom_id res chain seq x y z
N MET A 1 19.51 -13.76 34.01
CA MET A 1 18.51 -13.13 33.12
C MET A 1 17.67 -14.23 32.47
N LYS A 2 16.36 -14.04 32.31
CA LYS A 2 15.50 -15.02 31.61
C LYS A 2 15.85 -15.01 30.12
N LYS A 3 16.20 -16.17 29.55
CA LYS A 3 16.54 -16.32 28.12
C LYS A 3 15.27 -16.29 27.26
N ASN A 4 15.37 -15.74 26.05
CA ASN A 4 14.26 -15.58 25.11
C ASN A 4 14.09 -16.82 24.22
N LYS A 5 12.87 -17.13 23.79
CA LYS A 5 12.64 -18.09 22.71
C LYS A 5 12.79 -17.40 21.35
N ALA A 6 13.26 -18.14 20.34
CA ALA A 6 13.46 -17.61 19.00
C ALA A 6 12.90 -18.53 17.92
N VAL A 7 12.67 -17.95 16.74
CA VAL A 7 12.51 -18.69 15.50
C VAL A 7 13.66 -18.32 14.58
N PHE A 8 14.48 -19.32 14.28
CA PHE A 8 15.51 -19.30 13.26
C PHE A 8 14.85 -19.52 11.90
N LEU A 9 15.09 -18.64 10.94
CA LEU A 9 14.45 -18.64 9.64
C LEU A 9 15.50 -18.77 8.55
N ASP A 10 15.34 -19.73 7.63
CA ASP A 10 16.11 -19.67 6.38
C ASP A 10 15.63 -18.49 5.51
N ARG A 11 16.48 -18.06 4.59
CA ARG A 11 16.22 -16.95 3.68
C ARG A 11 15.59 -17.42 2.38
N ASP A 12 16.38 -18.07 1.55
CA ASP A 12 16.02 -18.51 0.20
C ASP A 12 15.12 -19.75 0.30
N GLY A 13 13.99 -19.80 -0.41
CA GLY A 13 13.00 -20.86 -0.32
C GLY A 13 12.06 -20.77 0.89
N THR A 14 12.33 -19.86 1.84
CA THR A 14 11.57 -19.72 3.09
C THR A 14 10.97 -18.33 3.30
N ILE A 15 11.80 -17.29 3.25
CA ILE A 15 11.35 -15.88 3.33
C ILE A 15 11.20 -15.29 1.94
N ILE A 16 12.16 -15.58 1.05
CA ILE A 16 12.21 -15.10 -0.33
C ILE A 16 12.33 -16.29 -1.29
N GLU A 17 11.91 -16.11 -2.54
CA GLU A 17 12.03 -17.14 -3.58
C GLU A 17 13.49 -17.59 -3.77
N ASP A 18 13.73 -18.90 -3.88
CA ASP A 18 15.09 -19.44 -4.14
C ASP A 18 15.46 -19.25 -5.61
N LYS A 19 16.27 -18.21 -5.88
CA LYS A 19 16.83 -17.92 -7.20
C LYS A 19 18.26 -18.48 -7.36
N GLY A 20 18.69 -19.37 -6.47
CA GLY A 20 20.00 -20.04 -6.47
C GLY A 20 21.15 -19.19 -5.92
N TYR A 21 21.45 -18.05 -6.57
CA TYR A 21 22.55 -17.16 -6.18
C TYR A 21 22.15 -15.69 -6.35
N LEU A 22 21.11 -15.26 -5.62
CA LEU A 22 20.65 -13.88 -5.65
C LEU A 22 21.82 -12.91 -5.36
N ASN A 23 22.23 -12.17 -6.38
CA ASN A 23 23.36 -11.22 -6.36
C ASN A 23 22.93 -9.78 -6.66
N ASP A 24 21.68 -9.58 -7.07
CA ASP A 24 21.06 -8.28 -7.30
C ASP A 24 19.93 -8.05 -6.28
N PRO A 25 19.99 -6.99 -5.45
CA PRO A 25 18.90 -6.59 -4.58
C PRO A 25 17.55 -6.44 -5.29
N GLN A 26 17.51 -6.08 -6.58
CA GLN A 26 16.26 -5.97 -7.33
C GLN A 26 15.57 -7.31 -7.54
N GLY A 27 16.31 -8.41 -7.54
CA GLY A 27 15.76 -9.77 -7.65
C GLY A 27 15.09 -10.30 -6.38
N LEU A 28 15.16 -9.58 -5.26
CA LEU A 28 14.56 -9.97 -3.98
C LEU A 28 13.04 -10.02 -4.09
N GLU A 29 12.47 -11.20 -3.87
CA GLU A 29 11.03 -11.46 -3.99
C GLU A 29 10.56 -12.28 -2.79
N PHE A 30 9.68 -11.71 -1.97
CA PHE A 30 9.15 -12.40 -0.78
C PHE A 30 8.17 -13.51 -1.18
N ILE A 31 8.29 -14.66 -0.53
CA ILE A 31 7.30 -15.74 -0.65
C ILE A 31 5.98 -15.27 -0.03
N GLU A 32 4.87 -15.63 -0.68
CA GLU A 32 3.53 -15.29 -0.20
C GLU A 32 3.33 -15.73 1.26
N GLY A 33 2.96 -14.77 2.12
CA GLY A 33 2.70 -15.02 3.54
C GLY A 33 3.94 -14.97 4.44
N ALA A 34 5.16 -14.77 3.93
CA ALA A 34 6.38 -14.72 4.74
C ALA A 34 6.40 -13.56 5.75
N ILE A 35 6.08 -12.34 5.28
CA ILE A 35 6.01 -11.14 6.13
C ILE A 35 4.94 -11.28 7.24
N PRO A 36 3.67 -11.61 6.96
CA PRO A 36 2.68 -11.75 8.02
C PRO A 36 2.98 -12.92 8.97
N ALA A 37 3.71 -13.95 8.52
CA ALA A 37 4.19 -15.02 9.40
C ALA A 37 5.21 -14.50 10.41
N MET A 38 6.23 -13.78 9.94
CA MET A 38 7.25 -13.17 10.81
C MET A 38 6.64 -12.15 11.78
N LYS A 39 5.70 -11.33 11.32
CA LYS A 39 4.95 -10.42 12.20
C LYS A 39 4.22 -11.18 13.29
N MET A 40 3.51 -12.24 12.93
CA MET A 40 2.78 -13.08 13.88
C MET A 40 3.71 -13.70 14.91
N LEU A 41 4.87 -14.20 14.50
CA LEU A 41 5.88 -14.76 15.42
C LEU A 41 6.40 -13.68 16.38
N SER A 42 6.77 -12.50 15.87
CA SER A 42 7.26 -11.39 16.68
C SER A 42 6.21 -10.91 17.70
N GLU A 43 4.96 -10.72 17.29
CA GLU A 43 3.84 -10.35 18.17
C GLU A 43 3.56 -11.43 19.25
N ASN A 44 4.00 -12.67 19.04
CA ASN A 44 3.90 -13.77 20.00
C ASN A 44 5.16 -13.97 20.86
N GLY A 45 6.03 -12.94 20.90
CA GLY A 45 7.19 -12.87 21.79
C GLY A 45 8.34 -13.77 21.37
N PHE A 46 8.42 -14.15 20.09
CA PHE A 46 9.60 -14.82 19.54
C PHE A 46 10.59 -13.78 19.01
N LYS A 47 11.88 -13.97 19.33
CA LYS A 47 12.95 -13.32 18.56
C LYS A 47 13.05 -13.93 17.18
N LEU A 48 13.33 -13.11 16.17
CA LEU A 48 13.48 -13.56 14.78
C LEU A 48 14.95 -13.54 14.40
N ILE A 49 15.48 -14.69 13.98
CA ILE A 49 16.90 -14.85 13.63
C ILE A 49 17.01 -15.34 12.19
N LEU A 50 17.65 -14.56 11.32
CA LEU A 50 17.93 -15.00 9.96
C LEU A 50 19.17 -15.91 9.97
N VAL A 51 19.07 -17.13 9.44
CA VAL A 51 20.18 -18.09 9.33
C VAL A 51 20.27 -18.70 7.94
N THR A 52 21.30 -18.33 7.18
CA THR A 52 21.33 -18.69 5.75
C THR A 52 22.69 -19.20 5.25
N ASN A 53 22.68 -20.23 4.40
CA ASN A 53 23.87 -20.79 3.75
C ASN A 53 24.16 -20.03 2.44
N GLN A 54 25.04 -19.02 2.47
CA GLN A 54 25.37 -18.15 1.33
C GLN A 54 26.64 -18.60 0.59
N SER A 55 26.62 -19.83 0.09
CA SER A 55 27.79 -20.41 -0.59
C SER A 55 28.11 -19.81 -1.97
N GLY A 56 27.31 -18.86 -2.45
CA GLY A 56 27.66 -18.02 -3.60
C GLY A 56 28.87 -17.13 -3.32
N ILE A 57 29.14 -16.80 -2.05
CA ILE A 57 30.35 -16.06 -1.64
C ILE A 57 31.59 -16.92 -1.83
N GLY A 58 31.61 -18.15 -1.28
CA GLY A 58 32.73 -19.07 -1.47
C GLY A 58 32.97 -19.49 -2.93
N ARG A 59 31.98 -19.27 -3.81
CA ARG A 59 32.09 -19.48 -5.27
C ARG A 59 32.47 -18.21 -6.05
N ASN A 60 32.67 -17.08 -5.39
CA ASN A 60 32.90 -15.76 -6.01
C ASN A 60 31.77 -15.29 -6.96
N ILE A 61 30.53 -15.76 -6.75
CA ILE A 61 29.33 -15.34 -7.52
C ILE A 61 28.67 -14.13 -6.86
N VAL A 62 28.77 -14.03 -5.54
CA VAL A 62 28.18 -12.96 -4.73
C VAL A 62 29.27 -12.37 -3.84
N THR A 63 29.42 -11.05 -3.85
CA THR A 63 30.34 -10.34 -2.95
C THR A 63 29.70 -10.11 -1.58
N LEU A 64 30.52 -9.84 -0.56
CA LEU A 64 30.02 -9.47 0.77
C LEU A 64 29.18 -8.17 0.73
N ASP A 65 29.56 -7.20 -0.10
CA ASP A 65 28.83 -5.94 -0.25
C ASP A 65 27.48 -6.12 -0.93
N GLN A 66 27.40 -6.98 -1.95
CA GLN A 66 26.13 -7.36 -2.56
C GLN A 66 25.22 -8.05 -1.54
N LEU A 67 25.77 -9.01 -0.76
CA LEU A 67 25.00 -9.68 0.29
C LEU A 67 24.50 -8.68 1.34
N LYS A 68 25.36 -7.76 1.77
CA LYS A 68 25.00 -6.69 2.71
C LYS A 68 23.86 -5.86 2.17
N THR A 69 23.92 -5.45 0.90
CA THR A 69 22.87 -4.63 0.27
C THR A 69 21.55 -5.39 0.16
N ILE A 70 21.59 -6.70 -0.15
CA ILE A 70 20.40 -7.58 -0.14
C ILE A 70 19.81 -7.67 1.27
N HIS A 71 20.64 -7.86 2.30
CA HIS A 71 20.19 -7.93 3.70
C HIS A 71 19.66 -6.59 4.21
N ASP A 72 20.27 -5.48 3.84
CA ASP A 72 19.81 -4.13 4.18
C ASP A 72 18.45 -3.85 3.54
N LYS A 73 18.25 -4.27 2.28
CA LYS A 73 16.95 -4.19 1.60
C LYS A 73 15.91 -5.08 2.29
N LEU A 74 16.26 -6.32 2.61
CA LEU A 74 15.39 -7.27 3.33
C LEU A 74 14.95 -6.68 4.68
N ALA A 75 15.89 -6.24 5.50
CA ALA A 75 15.65 -5.63 6.81
C ALA A 75 14.85 -4.33 6.68
N GLY A 76 15.13 -3.52 5.66
CA GLY A 76 14.37 -2.33 5.30
C GLY A 76 12.89 -2.64 5.10
N VAL A 77 12.57 -3.60 4.22
CA VAL A 77 11.18 -4.02 3.96
C VAL A 77 10.49 -4.57 5.21
N LEU A 78 11.20 -5.35 6.03
CA LEU A 78 10.64 -5.90 7.28
C LEU A 78 10.40 -4.82 8.33
N SER A 79 11.30 -3.85 8.46
CA SER A 79 11.18 -2.75 9.43
C SER A 79 9.92 -1.92 9.19
N LEU A 80 9.48 -1.76 7.94
CA LEU A 80 8.22 -1.12 7.58
C LEU A 80 6.99 -1.82 8.16
N ASN A 81 7.10 -3.13 8.42
CA ASN A 81 6.06 -3.94 9.03
C ASN A 81 6.19 -4.03 10.56
N SER A 82 7.07 -3.21 11.16
CA SER A 82 7.50 -3.33 12.56
C SER A 82 8.12 -4.68 12.90
N ILE A 83 8.69 -5.35 11.89
CA ILE A 83 9.42 -6.61 12.04
C ILE A 83 10.90 -6.27 12.03
N ARG A 84 11.65 -6.84 12.96
CA ARG A 84 13.11 -6.73 12.97
C ARG A 84 13.68 -8.12 13.17
N PHE A 85 14.79 -8.40 12.49
CA PHE A 85 15.64 -9.50 12.91
C PHE A 85 16.40 -9.06 14.15
N ASP A 86 16.38 -9.89 15.17
CA ASP A 86 17.20 -9.72 16.36
C ASP A 86 18.66 -10.04 16.04
N GLU A 87 18.92 -10.97 15.12
CA GLU A 87 20.25 -11.28 14.59
C GLU A 87 20.15 -11.79 13.15
N ILE A 88 21.22 -11.56 12.38
CA ILE A 88 21.42 -12.10 11.04
C ILE A 88 22.76 -12.85 11.00
N GLU A 89 22.70 -14.15 10.74
CA GLU A 89 23.86 -15.02 10.62
C GLU A 89 23.87 -15.68 9.24
N PHE A 90 25.05 -15.75 8.62
CA PHE A 90 25.23 -16.44 7.34
C PHE A 90 26.52 -17.27 7.32
N CYS A 91 26.53 -18.29 6.47
CA CYS A 91 27.72 -19.09 6.19
C CYS A 91 28.18 -18.88 4.74
N PRO A 92 29.38 -18.32 4.48
CA PRO A 92 29.89 -18.12 3.12
C PRO A 92 30.54 -19.39 2.51
N HIS A 93 30.83 -20.40 3.34
CA HIS A 93 31.64 -21.55 2.96
C HIS A 93 30.93 -22.56 2.04
N LEU A 94 31.76 -23.22 1.22
CA LEU A 94 31.38 -24.35 0.38
C LEU A 94 31.11 -25.62 1.24
N PRO A 95 30.31 -26.58 0.74
CA PRO A 95 30.06 -27.85 1.43
C PRO A 95 31.32 -28.61 1.85
N GLU A 96 32.38 -28.56 1.03
CA GLU A 96 33.60 -29.35 1.18
C GLU A 96 34.53 -28.81 2.28
N GLN A 97 34.36 -27.53 2.67
CA GLN A 97 35.24 -26.84 3.62
C GLN A 97 35.02 -27.25 5.09
N LYS A 98 34.09 -28.16 5.39
CA LYS A 98 33.83 -28.73 6.74
C LYS A 98 33.78 -27.70 7.88
N CYS A 99 33.23 -26.51 7.63
CA CYS A 99 33.17 -25.45 8.63
C CYS A 99 32.10 -25.71 9.71
N LEU A 100 32.22 -25.04 10.85
CA LEU A 100 31.29 -25.20 11.97
C LEU A 100 29.96 -24.43 11.80
N CYS A 101 29.88 -23.49 10.85
CA CYS A 101 28.71 -22.61 10.71
C CYS A 101 27.72 -23.06 9.64
N ARG A 102 28.12 -23.82 8.62
CA ARG A 102 27.23 -24.26 7.53
C ARG A 102 26.17 -25.21 8.07
N LYS A 103 24.88 -24.92 7.87
CA LYS A 103 23.79 -25.86 8.22
C LYS A 103 24.05 -27.19 7.50
N PRO A 104 24.00 -28.35 8.19
CA PRO A 104 23.33 -28.58 9.48
C PRO A 104 24.18 -28.32 10.75
N ASN A 105 25.41 -27.81 10.65
CA ASN A 105 26.21 -27.49 11.84
C ASN A 105 25.68 -26.24 12.57
N THR A 106 25.82 -26.23 13.90
CA THR A 106 25.09 -25.30 14.79
C THR A 106 25.81 -23.99 15.08
N GLY A 107 26.94 -23.70 14.42
CA GLY A 107 27.76 -22.51 14.71
C GLY A 107 26.99 -21.19 14.59
N MET A 108 26.12 -21.04 13.58
CA MET A 108 25.27 -19.84 13.46
C MET A 108 24.28 -19.71 14.62
N ALA A 109 23.62 -20.80 15.03
CA ALA A 109 22.68 -20.78 16.16
C ALA A 109 23.36 -20.42 17.47
N LYS A 110 24.57 -20.96 17.73
CA LYS A 110 25.33 -20.66 18.95
C LYS A 110 25.67 -19.18 19.05
N ARG A 111 26.22 -18.58 17.97
CA ARG A 111 26.54 -17.15 17.93
C ARG A 111 25.30 -16.26 18.11
N ALA A 112 24.22 -16.56 17.40
CA ALA A 112 22.97 -15.82 17.55
C ALA A 112 22.40 -15.95 18.97
N ALA A 113 22.51 -17.13 19.60
CA ALA A 113 22.01 -17.34 20.94
C ALA A 113 22.78 -16.57 22.01
N GLU A 114 24.10 -16.42 21.83
CA GLU A 114 24.94 -15.58 22.68
C GLU A 114 24.56 -14.09 22.52
N LYS A 115 24.52 -13.58 21.28
CA LYS A 115 24.25 -12.16 21.00
C LYS A 115 22.84 -11.72 21.39
N ALA A 116 21.83 -12.55 21.12
CA ALA A 116 20.42 -12.21 21.34
C ALA A 116 19.82 -12.81 22.62
N ASN A 117 20.64 -13.44 23.48
CA ASN A 117 20.24 -14.06 24.74
C ASN A 117 19.07 -15.06 24.58
N ILE A 118 19.30 -16.10 23.76
CA ILE A 118 18.28 -17.09 23.34
C ILE A 118 18.42 -18.42 24.09
N ASP A 119 17.29 -19.04 24.41
CA ASP A 119 17.14 -20.43 24.88
C ASP A 119 16.91 -21.34 23.66
N LEU A 120 17.98 -22.00 23.19
CA LEU A 120 17.95 -22.85 21.99
C LEU A 120 16.96 -24.02 22.12
N GLN A 121 16.80 -24.61 23.30
CA GLN A 121 15.92 -25.76 23.51
C GLN A 121 14.42 -25.41 23.42
N LYS A 122 14.09 -24.12 23.60
CA LYS A 122 12.73 -23.59 23.45
C LYS A 122 12.52 -22.87 22.11
N SER A 123 13.47 -23.01 21.19
CA SER A 123 13.49 -22.32 19.91
C SER A 123 13.21 -23.28 18.75
N TYR A 124 12.85 -22.69 17.62
CA TYR A 124 12.41 -23.40 16.41
C TYR A 124 13.30 -22.99 15.24
N CYS A 125 13.48 -23.87 14.26
CA CYS A 125 13.99 -23.49 12.93
C CYS A 125 12.93 -23.78 11.87
N ILE A 126 12.70 -22.86 10.95
CA ILE A 126 11.83 -23.03 9.79
C ILE A 126 12.67 -22.86 8.52
N GLY A 127 12.63 -23.84 7.64
CA GLY A 127 13.36 -23.85 6.38
C GLY A 127 12.73 -24.77 5.33
N ASP A 128 13.12 -24.65 4.07
CA ASP A 128 12.67 -25.48 2.95
C ASP A 128 13.56 -26.71 2.74
N LYS A 129 14.72 -26.79 3.40
CA LYS A 129 15.68 -27.89 3.23
C LYS A 129 15.78 -28.73 4.50
N MET A 130 16.06 -30.02 4.32
CA MET A 130 16.30 -30.93 5.44
C MET A 130 17.49 -30.52 6.31
N THR A 131 18.45 -29.78 5.74
CA THR A 131 19.56 -29.19 6.50
C THR A 131 19.11 -28.24 7.60
N ASP A 132 17.94 -27.58 7.45
CA ASP A 132 17.37 -26.68 8.46
C ASP A 132 16.73 -27.44 9.61
N VAL A 133 16.06 -28.55 9.29
CA VAL A 133 15.48 -29.46 10.28
C VAL A 133 16.59 -30.11 11.11
N GLU A 134 17.63 -30.62 10.45
CA GLU A 134 18.80 -31.20 11.11
C GLU A 134 19.56 -30.17 11.96
N PHE A 135 19.70 -28.94 11.45
CA PHE A 135 20.27 -27.81 12.20
C PHE A 135 19.51 -27.57 13.50
N ALA A 136 18.17 -27.55 13.44
CA ALA A 136 17.30 -27.41 14.61
C ALA A 136 17.51 -28.52 15.64
N LYS A 137 17.48 -29.76 15.17
CA LYS A 137 17.65 -30.95 16.00
C LYS A 137 19.01 -30.96 16.67
N LYS A 138 20.08 -30.60 15.95
CA LYS A 138 21.44 -30.55 16.50
C LYS A 138 21.64 -29.47 17.56
N PHE A 139 20.92 -28.34 17.50
CA PHE A 139 20.98 -27.35 18.58
C PHE A 139 20.01 -27.63 19.74
N GLY A 140 19.22 -28.71 19.64
CA GLY A 140 18.27 -29.15 20.66
C GLY A 140 16.89 -28.49 20.57
N GLY A 141 16.57 -27.79 19.47
CA GLY A 141 15.25 -27.21 19.24
C GLY A 141 14.38 -28.05 18.30
N LYS A 142 13.30 -27.42 17.80
CA LYS A 142 12.34 -28.05 16.89
C LYS A 142 12.51 -27.57 15.46
N GLY A 143 12.52 -28.50 14.51
CA GLY A 143 12.68 -28.23 13.08
C GLY A 143 11.36 -28.34 12.32
N VAL A 144 11.00 -27.30 11.58
CA VAL A 144 9.81 -27.24 10.72
C VAL A 144 10.25 -27.15 9.26
N LEU A 145 9.77 -28.09 8.45
CA LEU A 145 10.04 -28.13 7.02
C LEU A 145 8.92 -27.41 6.25
N ILE A 146 9.28 -26.56 5.30
CA ILE A 146 8.36 -26.01 4.30
C ILE A 146 8.42 -26.89 3.04
N GLY A 147 7.27 -27.37 2.56
CA GLY A 147 7.16 -28.19 1.35
C GLY A 147 6.47 -29.53 1.59
N SER A 148 6.83 -30.53 0.80
CA SER A 148 6.30 -31.89 0.89
C SER A 148 7.40 -32.93 0.75
N GLY A 149 7.26 -34.05 1.46
CA GLY A 149 8.26 -35.12 1.47
C GLY A 149 9.52 -34.76 2.28
N TYR A 150 10.12 -35.75 2.91
CA TYR A 150 11.41 -35.61 3.59
C TYR A 150 12.18 -36.91 3.56
N THR A 151 13.50 -36.81 3.68
CA THR A 151 14.41 -37.94 3.87
C THR A 151 15.30 -37.66 5.07
N GLY A 152 15.72 -38.71 5.78
CA GLY A 152 16.55 -38.55 6.98
C GLY A 152 15.75 -38.21 8.23
N VAL A 153 16.20 -37.20 8.99
CA VAL A 153 15.64 -36.89 10.31
C VAL A 153 14.20 -36.37 10.19
N LYS A 154 13.27 -36.94 10.97
CA LYS A 154 11.86 -36.54 10.95
C LYS A 154 11.68 -35.08 11.42
N PRO A 155 11.05 -34.19 10.61
CA PRO A 155 10.65 -32.86 11.06
C PRO A 155 9.60 -32.93 12.18
N ASP A 156 9.61 -31.94 13.08
CA ASP A 156 8.56 -31.79 14.10
C ASP A 156 7.23 -31.37 13.47
N TYR A 157 7.29 -30.66 12.34
CA TYR A 157 6.14 -30.29 11.53
C TYR A 157 6.52 -30.08 10.07
N ILE A 158 5.58 -30.36 9.16
CA ILE A 158 5.68 -30.06 7.74
C ILE A 158 4.59 -29.06 7.41
N ALA A 159 4.99 -27.90 6.91
CA ALA A 159 4.13 -26.78 6.58
C ALA A 159 4.10 -26.55 5.08
N LYS A 160 2.95 -26.12 4.55
CA LYS A 160 2.85 -25.74 3.13
C LYS A 160 3.58 -24.44 2.80
N ASN A 161 3.77 -23.55 3.77
CA ASN A 161 4.45 -22.26 3.65
C ASN A 161 4.81 -21.70 5.04
N LEU A 162 5.60 -20.63 5.08
CA LEU A 162 6.07 -20.01 6.32
C LEU A 162 4.90 -19.54 7.22
N TYR A 163 3.78 -19.10 6.64
CA TYR A 163 2.59 -18.71 7.41
C TYR A 163 1.93 -19.88 8.15
N ALA A 164 1.83 -21.05 7.51
CA ALA A 164 1.34 -22.26 8.16
C ALA A 164 2.32 -22.74 9.25
N ALA A 165 3.63 -22.66 8.99
CA ALA A 165 4.67 -22.99 9.96
C ALA A 165 4.57 -22.10 11.21
N ALA A 166 4.46 -20.78 11.04
CA ALA A 166 4.33 -19.83 12.13
C ALA A 166 3.12 -20.11 13.03
N LYS A 167 1.96 -20.42 12.44
CA LYS A 167 0.77 -20.80 13.20
C LYS A 167 0.99 -22.04 14.06
N TRP A 168 1.64 -23.05 13.49
CA TRP A 168 1.96 -24.27 14.22
C TRP A 168 2.93 -23.98 15.38
N VAL A 169 4.00 -23.23 15.14
CA VAL A 169 4.97 -22.82 16.17
C VAL A 169 4.28 -22.12 17.34
N ILE A 170 3.34 -21.21 17.07
CA ILE A 170 2.58 -20.53 18.12
C ILE A 170 1.70 -21.50 18.90
N SER A 171 1.05 -22.45 18.22
CA SER A 171 0.18 -23.44 18.86
C SER A 171 0.95 -24.48 19.70
N ASP A 172 2.17 -24.82 19.30
CA ASP A 172 3.06 -25.74 20.01
C ASP A 172 3.75 -25.06 21.21
N SER A 173 3.88 -23.72 21.19
CA SER A 173 4.52 -22.98 22.26
C SER A 173 3.67 -23.00 23.55
N PRO A 174 4.22 -23.41 24.71
CA PRO A 174 3.45 -23.78 25.90
C PRO A 174 2.64 -22.66 26.61
N ASN A 175 2.65 -21.41 26.11
CA ASN A 175 2.08 -20.25 26.83
C ASN A 175 0.85 -19.57 26.19
N GLN A 176 0.23 -20.08 25.11
CA GLN A 176 -0.84 -19.33 24.42
C GLN A 176 -2.04 -20.14 23.92
N LYS A 177 -2.62 -21.03 24.74
CA LYS A 177 -3.93 -21.64 24.41
C LYS A 177 -5.12 -20.66 24.43
N ASN A 178 -4.98 -19.43 24.96
CA ASN A 178 -6.11 -18.52 25.22
C ASN A 178 -6.27 -17.30 24.28
N SER A 179 -5.29 -16.92 23.44
CA SER A 179 -5.34 -15.65 22.66
C SER A 179 -6.02 -15.77 21.27
N LEU A 180 -6.20 -16.99 20.76
CA LEU A 180 -6.59 -17.23 19.35
C LEU A 180 -8.10 -17.11 19.08
N LYS A 181 -8.96 -17.08 20.11
CA LYS A 181 -10.43 -17.01 19.94
C LYS A 181 -10.96 -15.60 19.68
N GLU A 182 -10.28 -14.55 20.13
CA GLU A 182 -10.80 -13.17 20.01
C GLU A 182 -10.44 -12.47 18.68
N GLN A 183 -9.30 -12.80 18.06
CA GLN A 183 -8.85 -12.09 16.85
C GLN A 183 -9.55 -12.48 15.54
N LYS A 184 -10.30 -13.58 15.50
CA LYS A 184 -10.85 -14.16 14.26
C LYS A 184 -12.05 -13.42 13.67
N LYS A 185 -12.73 -12.52 14.40
CA LYS A 185 -13.95 -11.84 13.91
C LYS A 185 -13.71 -10.51 13.18
N GLY A 186 -12.55 -9.86 13.33
CA GLY A 186 -12.35 -8.48 12.83
C GLY A 186 -11.45 -8.27 11.60
N LYS A 187 -10.60 -9.23 11.21
CA LYS A 187 -9.43 -8.96 10.35
C LYS A 187 -9.59 -9.17 8.84
N ARG A 188 -10.74 -9.67 8.34
CA ARG A 188 -10.89 -10.07 6.92
C ARG A 188 -11.16 -8.94 5.90
N LYS A 189 -11.27 -7.67 6.31
CA LYS A 189 -11.64 -6.54 5.40
C LYS A 189 -10.53 -5.51 5.14
N PHE A 190 -9.31 -5.70 5.64
CA PHE A 190 -8.46 -4.55 6.01
C PHE A 190 -7.34 -4.15 5.02
N LEU A 191 -7.05 -4.91 3.96
CA LEU A 191 -5.84 -4.67 3.16
C LEU A 191 -6.06 -4.27 1.69
N LEU A 192 -7.32 -4.19 1.23
CA LEU A 192 -7.61 -4.33 -0.20
C LEU A 192 -7.67 -3.05 -1.02
N SER A 193 -7.57 -1.85 -0.45
CA SER A 193 -7.47 -0.64 -1.24
C SER A 193 -6.77 0.44 -0.45
N LEU A 194 -5.56 0.83 -0.85
CA LEU A 194 -4.73 1.74 -0.05
C LEU A 194 -3.98 2.76 -0.90
N ILE A 195 -3.68 2.42 -2.16
CA ILE A 195 -3.11 3.38 -3.12
C ILE A 195 -4.22 4.18 -3.84
N LEU A 196 -5.49 3.75 -3.73
CA LEU A 196 -6.68 4.50 -4.21
C LEU A 196 -7.87 4.56 -3.24
N PHE A 197 -7.64 4.28 -1.93
CA PHE A 197 -8.68 4.44 -0.90
C PHE A 197 -9.04 5.89 -0.61
N PHE A 198 -8.41 6.85 -1.27
CA PHE A 198 -8.65 8.25 -1.00
C PHE A 198 -10.07 8.70 -1.35
N PHE A 199 -10.81 7.92 -2.14
CA PHE A 199 -12.11 8.37 -2.64
C PHE A 199 -13.17 7.29 -2.86
N ALA A 200 -13.01 6.08 -2.32
CA ALA A 200 -14.07 5.09 -2.41
C ALA A 200 -14.14 4.30 -1.12
N ASN A 201 -15.21 4.52 -0.34
CA ASN A 201 -15.99 3.54 0.45
C ASN A 201 -16.73 4.28 1.59
N PHE A 202 -17.98 4.69 1.37
CA PHE A 202 -18.89 5.05 2.45
C PHE A 202 -20.29 4.47 2.21
N ALA A 203 -20.71 3.53 3.06
CA ALA A 203 -22.07 3.01 3.16
C ALA A 203 -22.78 3.66 4.38
N GLY A 204 -24.08 3.96 4.25
CA GLY A 204 -24.88 4.75 5.22
C GLY A 204 -25.89 5.70 4.53
N ILE A 205 -27.18 5.56 4.84
CA ILE A 205 -28.39 6.11 4.18
C ILE A 205 -28.80 7.42 4.92
N SER A 206 -29.39 8.50 4.35
CA SER A 206 -30.75 8.66 3.79
C SER A 206 -30.91 9.90 2.91
N SER A 207 -31.95 9.81 2.08
CA SER A 207 -32.47 10.68 1.04
C SER A 207 -32.76 12.15 1.40
N VAL A 208 -32.39 13.05 0.50
CA VAL A 208 -33.13 14.29 0.24
C VAL A 208 -33.73 14.18 -1.16
N LEU A 209 -35.05 14.16 -1.25
CA LEU A 209 -35.80 14.19 -2.50
C LEU A 209 -35.57 15.54 -3.17
N GLY A 210 -34.86 15.56 -4.30
CA GLY A 210 -34.75 16.72 -5.16
C GLY A 210 -35.99 16.85 -6.04
N GLN A 211 -36.72 17.96 -5.92
CA GLN A 211 -37.78 18.32 -6.85
C GLN A 211 -37.20 18.66 -8.24
N PRO A 212 -37.95 18.42 -9.34
CA PRO A 212 -37.50 18.80 -10.67
C PRO A 212 -37.27 20.32 -10.75
N GLY A 213 -36.11 20.72 -11.27
CA GLY A 213 -35.74 22.12 -11.42
C GLY A 213 -36.59 22.82 -12.49
N PRO A 214 -36.97 24.10 -12.30
CA PRO A 214 -37.70 24.88 -13.29
C PRO A 214 -36.79 25.39 -14.40
N SER A 215 -37.38 25.80 -15.53
CA SER A 215 -36.73 26.55 -16.61
C SER A 215 -35.98 27.77 -16.06
N GLY A 216 -34.65 27.84 -16.31
CA GLY A 216 -33.80 28.96 -15.87
C GLY A 216 -32.39 28.60 -15.35
N PHE A 217 -31.82 27.44 -15.69
CA PHE A 217 -30.47 27.07 -15.24
C PHE A 217 -29.39 28.03 -15.78
N THR A 218 -28.63 28.65 -14.88
CA THR A 218 -27.51 29.53 -15.23
C THR A 218 -26.19 28.84 -14.93
N TRP A 219 -25.36 28.65 -15.94
CA TRP A 219 -24.00 28.10 -15.76
C TRP A 219 -23.12 29.09 -15.00
N ARG A 220 -22.39 28.59 -13.99
CA ARG A 220 -21.35 29.40 -13.34
C ARG A 220 -20.14 29.54 -14.27
N ARG A 221 -19.40 30.63 -14.11
CA ARG A 221 -18.07 30.79 -14.70
C ARG A 221 -17.04 30.89 -13.57
N VAL A 222 -15.97 30.12 -13.69
CA VAL A 222 -14.87 30.05 -12.75
C VAL A 222 -13.62 30.50 -13.49
N GLU A 223 -12.94 31.50 -12.94
CA GLU A 223 -11.64 31.90 -13.48
C GLU A 223 -10.61 30.80 -13.20
N ASN A 224 -9.90 30.35 -14.25
CA ASN A 224 -8.89 29.30 -14.12
C ASN A 224 -7.56 29.77 -14.71
N ASN A 225 -6.62 30.10 -13.82
CA ASN A 225 -5.22 30.37 -14.15
C ASN A 225 -4.29 29.25 -13.62
N ALA A 226 -4.88 28.13 -13.18
CA ALA A 226 -4.19 27.14 -12.37
C ALA A 226 -3.67 25.94 -13.17
N PHE A 227 -4.36 25.59 -14.25
CA PHE A 227 -4.02 24.49 -15.15
C PHE A 227 -4.55 24.76 -16.56
N LYS A 228 -3.97 24.10 -17.55
CA LYS A 228 -4.37 24.17 -18.95
C LYS A 228 -4.24 22.80 -19.61
N ASN A 229 -4.84 22.64 -20.78
CA ASN A 229 -4.70 21.44 -21.59
C ASN A 229 -3.22 21.09 -21.82
N GLY A 230 -2.86 19.80 -21.76
CA GLY A 230 -1.49 19.32 -21.89
C GLY A 230 -0.67 19.28 -20.59
N GLU A 231 -1.21 19.76 -19.45
CA GLU A 231 -0.54 19.61 -18.16
C GLU A 231 -0.37 18.14 -17.80
N LYS A 232 0.83 17.78 -17.33
CA LYS A 232 1.15 16.45 -16.83
C LYS A 232 1.91 16.51 -15.51
N LEU A 233 1.43 15.76 -14.52
CA LEU A 233 1.97 15.68 -13.17
C LEU A 233 2.34 14.22 -12.87
N ILE A 234 3.61 13.97 -12.56
CA ILE A 234 4.15 12.62 -12.32
C ILE A 234 4.56 12.49 -10.86
N TYR A 235 4.19 11.38 -10.24
CA TYR A 235 4.37 11.11 -8.82
C TYR A 235 5.04 9.78 -8.55
N ASP A 236 5.93 9.77 -7.57
CA ASP A 236 6.32 8.56 -6.86
C ASP A 236 5.32 8.30 -5.74
N VAL A 237 4.68 7.13 -5.75
CA VAL A 237 3.86 6.67 -4.63
C VAL A 237 4.75 5.90 -3.68
N LYS A 238 5.03 6.45 -2.51
CA LYS A 238 5.86 5.85 -1.47
C LYS A 238 5.01 5.29 -0.34
N TRP A 239 5.43 4.15 0.18
CA TRP A 239 4.96 3.60 1.44
C TRP A 239 6.09 3.68 2.46
N GLY A 240 5.97 4.60 3.41
CA GLY A 240 7.09 5.01 4.26
C GLY A 240 8.24 5.54 3.42
N LEU A 241 9.39 4.87 3.48
CA LEU A 241 10.61 5.27 2.76
C LEU A 241 10.77 4.61 1.38
N ILE A 242 9.91 3.66 1.02
CA ILE A 242 10.05 2.87 -0.21
C ILE A 242 9.08 3.38 -1.28
N VAL A 243 9.54 3.55 -2.50
CA VAL A 243 8.67 3.78 -3.67
C VAL A 243 7.91 2.48 -3.96
N ALA A 244 6.60 2.48 -3.75
CA ALA A 244 5.70 1.35 -3.95
C ALA A 244 5.05 1.34 -5.34
N GLY A 245 5.06 2.47 -6.04
CA GLY A 245 4.46 2.63 -7.36
C GLY A 245 4.64 4.03 -7.92
N TYR A 246 4.01 4.26 -9.05
CA TYR A 246 3.95 5.57 -9.69
C TYR A 246 2.49 5.95 -9.94
N ALA A 247 2.24 7.25 -9.92
CA ALA A 247 0.98 7.83 -10.38
C ALA A 247 1.26 8.96 -11.37
N GLU A 248 0.35 9.11 -12.31
CA GLU A 248 0.40 10.14 -13.35
C GLU A 248 -0.98 10.77 -13.45
N MET A 249 -1.05 12.10 -13.42
CA MET A 249 -2.23 12.87 -13.79
C MET A 249 -1.91 13.67 -15.04
N ARG A 250 -2.79 13.64 -16.05
CA ARG A 250 -2.61 14.39 -17.29
C ARG A 250 -3.92 14.94 -17.83
N LEU A 251 -3.84 16.13 -18.39
CA LEU A 251 -4.92 16.75 -19.16
C LEU A 251 -4.71 16.45 -20.65
N GLU A 252 -5.54 15.56 -21.17
CA GLU A 252 -5.64 15.26 -22.60
C GLU A 252 -6.54 16.28 -23.30
N ASN A 253 -6.71 16.09 -24.62
CA ASN A 253 -7.52 16.95 -25.48
C ASN A 253 -8.87 17.38 -24.87
N ILE A 254 -9.26 18.61 -25.16
CA ILE A 254 -10.59 19.10 -24.83
C ILE A 254 -11.60 18.36 -25.69
N GLU A 255 -12.58 17.74 -25.03
CA GLU A 255 -13.67 16.99 -25.67
C GLU A 255 -14.99 17.75 -25.53
N GLU A 256 -15.94 17.45 -26.41
CA GLU A 256 -17.31 17.95 -26.31
C GLU A 256 -18.21 16.91 -25.63
N ILE A 257 -18.84 17.30 -24.52
CA ILE A 257 -19.77 16.46 -23.76
C ILE A 257 -20.92 17.32 -23.23
N ASN A 258 -22.15 16.83 -23.34
CA ASN A 258 -23.36 17.58 -23.00
C ASN A 258 -23.41 18.98 -23.68
N ASN A 259 -22.96 19.07 -24.94
CA ASN A 259 -22.82 20.31 -25.73
C ASN A 259 -21.94 21.39 -25.07
N ARG A 260 -20.98 20.96 -24.24
CA ARG A 260 -20.01 21.83 -23.58
C ARG A 260 -18.61 21.27 -23.76
N LYS A 261 -17.63 22.19 -23.79
CA LYS A 261 -16.21 21.81 -23.84
C LYS A 261 -15.76 21.37 -22.45
N ALA A 262 -15.11 20.22 -22.37
CA ALA A 262 -14.58 19.68 -21.13
C ALA A 262 -13.11 19.26 -21.29
N PHE A 263 -12.30 19.55 -20.28
CA PHE A 263 -10.99 18.95 -20.11
C PHE A 263 -11.15 17.45 -19.83
N HIS A 264 -10.35 16.61 -20.49
CA HIS A 264 -10.27 15.18 -20.18
C HIS A 264 -9.07 14.92 -19.27
N LEU A 265 -9.33 14.79 -17.97
CA LEU A 265 -8.32 14.51 -16.96
C LEU A 265 -8.21 13.00 -16.75
N ILE A 266 -7.01 12.46 -16.96
CA ILE A 266 -6.71 11.05 -16.74
C ILE A 266 -5.74 10.92 -15.57
N MET A 267 -6.07 10.06 -14.61
CA MET A 267 -5.17 9.62 -13.54
C MET A 267 -4.88 8.12 -13.67
N GLU A 268 -3.62 7.77 -13.86
CA GLU A 268 -3.14 6.38 -13.83
C GLU A 268 -2.29 6.13 -12.59
N ALA A 269 -2.53 5.01 -11.90
CA ALA A 269 -1.68 4.57 -10.79
C ALA A 269 -1.30 3.10 -10.94
N LYS A 270 -0.01 2.81 -10.80
CA LYS A 270 0.57 1.47 -11.01
C LYS A 270 1.56 1.15 -9.89
N SER A 271 1.34 0.05 -9.19
CA SER A 271 2.36 -0.50 -8.26
C SER A 271 3.54 -1.09 -9.03
N LEU A 272 4.71 -1.06 -8.39
CA LEU A 272 5.94 -1.67 -8.91
C LEU A 272 5.87 -3.21 -8.83
N PRO A 273 6.58 -3.95 -9.71
CA PRO A 273 6.53 -5.42 -9.73
C PRO A 273 6.86 -6.08 -8.39
N PHE A 274 7.86 -5.57 -7.66
CA PHE A 274 8.21 -6.12 -6.34
C PHE A 274 7.11 -5.86 -5.29
N PHE A 275 6.24 -4.86 -5.50
CA PHE A 275 5.14 -4.51 -4.61
C PHE A 275 3.84 -5.25 -4.99
N ASP A 276 3.71 -5.72 -6.24
CA ASP A 276 2.52 -6.45 -6.72
C ASP A 276 2.23 -7.73 -5.93
N VAL A 277 3.26 -8.39 -5.39
CA VAL A 277 3.15 -9.59 -4.54
C VAL A 277 2.41 -9.28 -3.23
N PHE A 278 2.61 -8.08 -2.69
CA PHE A 278 1.89 -7.58 -1.52
C PHE A 278 0.54 -6.98 -1.92
N TYR A 279 0.53 -6.17 -2.97
CA TYR A 279 -0.61 -5.40 -3.41
C TYR A 279 -0.44 -4.93 -4.85
N LYS A 280 -1.08 -5.64 -5.78
CA LYS A 280 -1.12 -5.25 -7.20
C LYS A 280 -2.21 -4.22 -7.42
N ALA A 281 -1.83 -2.99 -7.77
CA ALA A 281 -2.71 -1.91 -8.19
C ALA A 281 -2.46 -1.55 -9.64
N ARG A 282 -3.51 -1.57 -10.46
CA ARG A 282 -3.53 -1.04 -11.83
C ARG A 282 -4.83 -0.29 -12.00
N ASN A 283 -4.77 1.01 -11.74
CA ASN A 283 -5.96 1.82 -11.62
C ASN A 283 -5.93 2.97 -12.61
N LEU A 284 -7.11 3.27 -13.14
CA LEU A 284 -7.34 4.30 -14.14
C LEU A 284 -8.62 5.03 -13.76
N ASP A 285 -8.49 6.31 -13.44
CA ASP A 285 -9.61 7.21 -13.19
C ASP A 285 -9.60 8.30 -14.27
N GLU A 286 -10.77 8.65 -14.78
CA GLU A 286 -10.96 9.62 -15.86
C GLU A 286 -12.08 10.58 -15.46
N SER A 287 -11.88 11.88 -15.64
CA SER A 287 -12.87 12.93 -15.38
C SER A 287 -12.98 13.87 -16.57
N TRP A 288 -14.21 14.24 -16.90
CA TRP A 288 -14.52 15.27 -17.89
C TRP A 288 -14.99 16.52 -17.16
N ILE A 289 -14.13 17.54 -17.12
CA ILE A 289 -14.29 18.76 -16.33
C ILE A 289 -14.65 19.92 -17.26
N ASP A 290 -15.81 20.53 -17.08
CA ASP A 290 -16.24 21.67 -17.89
C ASP A 290 -15.20 22.81 -17.90
N VAL A 291 -14.86 23.35 -19.06
CA VAL A 291 -13.76 24.34 -19.17
C VAL A 291 -14.09 25.71 -18.57
N GLU A 292 -15.38 26.05 -18.39
CA GLU A 292 -15.79 27.35 -17.87
C GLU A 292 -16.23 27.26 -16.41
N SER A 293 -17.07 26.28 -16.08
CA SER A 293 -17.67 26.11 -14.77
C SER A 293 -16.85 25.19 -13.86
N ILE A 294 -15.91 24.42 -14.42
CA ILE A 294 -15.05 23.48 -13.70
C ILE A 294 -15.89 22.43 -12.94
N CYS A 295 -17.12 22.11 -13.38
CA CYS A 295 -17.91 21.02 -12.81
C CYS A 295 -17.70 19.72 -13.58
N SER A 296 -18.18 18.62 -13.01
CA SER A 296 -18.09 17.31 -13.65
C SER A 296 -19.20 17.10 -14.67
N HIS A 297 -18.85 16.53 -15.83
CA HIS A 297 -19.80 16.03 -16.83
C HIS A 297 -19.85 14.50 -16.83
N LYS A 298 -18.70 13.86 -16.62
CA LYS A 298 -18.56 12.41 -16.59
C LYS A 298 -17.36 12.05 -15.72
N TYR A 299 -17.49 10.93 -15.01
CA TYR A 299 -16.39 10.30 -14.29
C TYR A 299 -16.39 8.81 -14.58
N LYS A 300 -15.21 8.24 -14.74
CA LYS A 300 -15.03 6.81 -14.94
C LYS A 300 -13.88 6.31 -14.09
N LYS A 301 -14.07 5.18 -13.44
CA LYS A 301 -13.07 4.54 -12.61
C LYS A 301 -12.95 3.08 -13.01
N ARG A 302 -11.73 2.63 -13.26
CA ARG A 302 -11.39 1.23 -13.49
C ARG A 302 -10.33 0.81 -12.48
N GLN A 303 -10.75 0.02 -11.51
CA GLN A 303 -9.92 -0.46 -10.44
C GLN A 303 -9.60 -1.94 -10.68
N ARG A 304 -8.32 -2.27 -10.83
CA ARG A 304 -7.84 -3.66 -10.94
C ARG A 304 -6.84 -3.93 -9.83
N GLU A 305 -7.33 -4.62 -8.80
CA GLU A 305 -6.58 -4.88 -7.59
C GLU A 305 -6.69 -6.35 -7.17
N SER A 306 -5.55 -7.05 -7.07
CA SER A 306 -5.45 -8.45 -6.57
C SER A 306 -6.54 -9.41 -7.09
N GLY A 307 -6.82 -9.40 -8.40
CA GLY A 307 -7.80 -10.29 -9.04
C GLY A 307 -9.25 -9.78 -9.06
N TYR A 308 -9.51 -8.63 -8.45
CA TYR A 308 -10.80 -7.95 -8.48
C TYR A 308 -10.78 -6.81 -9.50
N ILE A 309 -11.78 -6.78 -10.40
CA ILE A 309 -11.99 -5.67 -11.34
C ILE A 309 -13.33 -5.01 -11.01
N LYS A 310 -13.26 -3.74 -10.62
CA LYS A 310 -14.42 -2.88 -10.41
C LYS A 310 -14.37 -1.74 -11.41
N GLU A 311 -15.50 -1.50 -12.06
CA GLU A 311 -15.67 -0.38 -12.97
C GLU A 311 -16.84 0.47 -12.48
N GLU A 312 -16.66 1.78 -12.41
CA GLU A 312 -17.71 2.74 -12.11
C GLU A 312 -17.76 3.77 -13.23
N THR A 313 -18.96 4.19 -13.60
CA THR A 313 -19.16 5.30 -14.54
C THR A 313 -20.29 6.16 -14.03
N VAL A 314 -20.06 7.47 -14.06
CA VAL A 314 -20.99 8.49 -13.56
C VAL A 314 -21.19 9.51 -14.67
N PHE A 315 -22.44 9.84 -14.97
CA PHE A 315 -22.80 10.94 -15.86
C PHE A 315 -23.54 12.00 -15.05
N PHE A 316 -23.13 13.25 -15.20
CA PHE A 316 -23.65 14.36 -14.41
C PHE A 316 -24.58 15.21 -15.26
N ASP A 317 -25.84 15.32 -14.85
CA ASP A 317 -26.80 16.27 -15.39
C ASP A 317 -26.93 17.46 -14.42
N ASN A 318 -26.09 18.47 -14.66
CA ASN A 318 -26.06 19.68 -13.85
C ASN A 318 -27.35 20.51 -13.98
N VAL A 319 -28.02 20.46 -15.14
CA VAL A 319 -29.24 21.25 -15.42
C VAL A 319 -30.41 20.69 -14.63
N ASN A 320 -30.61 19.38 -14.73
CA ASN A 320 -31.69 18.66 -14.06
C ASN A 320 -31.32 18.20 -12.65
N LYS A 321 -30.09 18.44 -12.20
CA LYS A 321 -29.60 18.21 -10.82
C LYS A 321 -29.65 16.74 -10.40
N TYR A 322 -29.20 15.84 -11.26
CA TYR A 322 -29.03 14.42 -10.96
C TYR A 322 -27.76 13.85 -11.58
N PHE A 323 -27.29 12.70 -11.08
CA PHE A 323 -26.29 11.90 -11.78
C PHE A 323 -26.75 10.45 -11.99
N SER A 324 -26.35 9.89 -13.12
CA SER A 324 -26.53 8.48 -13.46
C SER A 324 -25.28 7.71 -13.04
N PHE A 325 -25.40 6.82 -12.05
CA PHE A 325 -24.33 5.94 -11.59
C PHE A 325 -24.48 4.54 -12.17
N MET A 326 -23.40 3.99 -12.71
CA MET A 326 -23.30 2.61 -13.17
C MET A 326 -22.10 1.92 -12.52
N GLU A 327 -22.34 0.76 -11.93
CA GLU A 327 -21.28 -0.10 -11.39
C GLU A 327 -21.20 -1.39 -12.21
N GLY A 328 -19.99 -1.73 -12.64
CA GLY A 328 -19.63 -3.00 -13.26
C GLY A 328 -18.65 -3.80 -12.40
N ARG A 329 -18.76 -5.13 -12.45
CA ARG A 329 -17.81 -6.06 -11.83
C ARG A 329 -17.49 -7.17 -12.81
N ASN A 330 -16.21 -7.42 -13.05
CA ASN A 330 -15.74 -8.46 -13.98
C ASN A 330 -16.44 -8.40 -15.35
N GLY A 331 -16.63 -7.19 -15.89
CA GLY A 331 -17.25 -6.96 -17.20
C GLY A 331 -18.78 -7.06 -17.25
N LYS A 332 -19.47 -7.25 -16.11
CA LYS A 332 -20.94 -7.27 -16.03
C LYS A 332 -21.45 -6.04 -15.27
N CYS A 333 -22.45 -5.34 -15.82
CA CYS A 333 -23.16 -4.30 -15.09
C CYS A 333 -23.93 -4.93 -13.91
N VAL A 334 -23.73 -4.41 -12.70
CA VAL A 334 -24.34 -4.92 -11.46
C VAL A 334 -25.27 -3.89 -10.80
N SER A 335 -25.18 -2.61 -11.15
CA SER A 335 -26.07 -1.57 -10.62
C SER A 335 -26.18 -0.39 -11.58
N LYS A 336 -27.38 0.17 -11.69
CA LYS A 336 -27.64 1.47 -12.33
C LYS A 336 -28.60 2.27 -11.45
N LYS A 337 -28.30 3.54 -11.17
CA LYS A 337 -29.12 4.43 -10.33
C LYS A 337 -29.11 5.85 -10.88
N GLU A 338 -30.21 6.55 -10.71
CA GLU A 338 -30.31 8.01 -10.87
C GLU A 338 -30.42 8.64 -9.49
N ILE A 339 -29.54 9.58 -9.16
CA ILE A 339 -29.42 10.12 -7.80
C ILE A 339 -29.43 11.64 -7.87
N PRO A 340 -30.28 12.33 -7.08
CA PRO A 340 -30.28 13.78 -6.99
C PRO A 340 -28.93 14.33 -6.50
N MET A 341 -28.51 15.48 -7.05
CA MET A 341 -27.29 16.17 -6.63
C MET A 341 -27.42 17.69 -6.71
N PRO A 342 -26.63 18.44 -5.91
CA PRO A 342 -26.46 19.87 -6.15
C PRO A 342 -25.91 20.15 -7.57
N ALA A 343 -26.25 21.32 -8.12
CA ALA A 343 -25.62 21.77 -9.36
C ALA A 343 -24.11 22.00 -9.14
N PHE A 344 -23.31 21.75 -10.17
CA PHE A 344 -21.85 21.88 -10.16
C PHE A 344 -21.13 20.94 -9.20
N THR A 345 -21.74 19.79 -8.90
CA THR A 345 -21.12 18.72 -8.11
C THR A 345 -19.83 18.23 -8.77
N GLN A 346 -18.82 17.93 -7.95
CA GLN A 346 -17.53 17.43 -8.37
C GLN A 346 -17.42 15.92 -8.19
N ASP A 347 -16.87 15.22 -9.16
CA ASP A 347 -16.22 13.94 -8.90
C ASP A 347 -14.91 14.13 -8.11
N VAL A 348 -14.28 13.00 -7.84
CA VAL A 348 -13.06 12.85 -7.07
C VAL A 348 -11.88 13.66 -7.63
N LEU A 349 -11.63 13.58 -8.93
CA LEU A 349 -10.50 14.23 -9.58
C LEU A 349 -10.80 15.71 -9.83
N SER A 350 -12.02 16.00 -10.28
CA SER A 350 -12.45 17.38 -10.51
C SER A 350 -12.53 18.20 -9.23
N ALA A 351 -12.79 17.61 -8.07
CA ALA A 351 -12.71 18.29 -6.78
C ALA A 351 -11.29 18.81 -6.50
N LEU A 352 -10.25 18.00 -6.76
CA LEU A 352 -8.86 18.44 -6.62
C LEU A 352 -8.54 19.60 -7.57
N TYR A 353 -8.98 19.52 -8.82
CA TYR A 353 -8.76 20.57 -9.81
C TYR A 353 -9.57 21.85 -9.52
N TYR A 354 -10.78 21.72 -8.98
CA TYR A 354 -11.58 22.87 -8.54
C TYR A 354 -10.93 23.58 -7.35
N VAL A 355 -10.33 22.86 -6.38
CA VAL A 355 -9.56 23.49 -5.29
C VAL A 355 -8.42 24.37 -5.83
N ARG A 356 -7.83 24.01 -6.99
CA ARG A 356 -6.77 24.79 -7.63
C ARG A 356 -7.26 26.12 -8.23
N THR A 357 -8.56 26.32 -8.40
CA THR A 357 -9.10 27.61 -8.85
C THR A 357 -9.52 28.52 -7.70
N LEU A 358 -9.56 28.01 -6.45
CA LEU A 358 -9.98 28.78 -5.28
C LEU A 358 -8.88 29.71 -4.78
N ASN A 359 -9.26 30.90 -4.33
CA ASN A 359 -8.37 31.79 -3.58
C ASN A 359 -8.18 31.24 -2.15
N LEU A 360 -7.22 30.32 -1.98
CA LEU A 360 -6.92 29.67 -0.71
C LEU A 360 -6.24 30.63 0.27
N GLU A 361 -6.72 30.62 1.52
CA GLU A 361 -6.15 31.41 2.62
C GLU A 361 -5.97 30.53 3.87
N ALA A 362 -4.84 30.68 4.55
CA ALA A 362 -4.57 29.95 5.78
C ALA A 362 -5.64 30.25 6.87
N GLY A 363 -6.10 29.21 7.55
CA GLY A 363 -7.18 29.27 8.53
C GLY A 363 -8.59 29.21 7.93
N LYS A 364 -8.76 29.38 6.61
CA LYS A 364 -10.09 29.30 5.97
C LYS A 364 -10.50 27.86 5.66
N THR A 365 -11.82 27.67 5.61
CA THR A 365 -12.47 26.42 5.24
C THR A 365 -13.32 26.65 3.99
N TYR A 366 -13.27 25.71 3.06
CA TYR A 366 -14.06 25.70 1.84
C TYR A 366 -14.95 24.45 1.82
N PHE A 367 -16.14 24.56 1.22
CA PHE A 367 -17.09 23.45 1.09
C PHE A 367 -17.33 23.19 -0.38
N ILE A 368 -17.26 21.93 -0.79
CA ILE A 368 -17.42 21.51 -2.19
C ILE A 368 -18.42 20.35 -2.21
N ASP A 369 -19.46 20.45 -3.01
CA ASP A 369 -20.36 19.32 -3.25
C ASP A 369 -19.66 18.30 -4.13
N GLY A 370 -19.55 17.07 -3.62
CA GLY A 370 -18.82 15.98 -4.23
C GLY A 370 -19.70 14.75 -4.47
N GLN A 371 -19.27 13.89 -5.38
CA GLN A 371 -19.87 12.61 -5.69
C GLN A 371 -18.83 11.48 -5.60
N SER A 372 -19.23 10.36 -5.00
CA SER A 372 -18.43 9.14 -4.92
C SER A 372 -19.35 7.93 -4.83
N GLY A 373 -19.18 6.96 -5.72
CA GLY A 373 -20.06 5.80 -5.79
C GLY A 373 -21.51 6.22 -6.07
N ASP A 374 -22.47 5.69 -5.32
CA ASP A 374 -23.88 6.02 -5.48
C ASP A 374 -24.36 7.16 -4.56
N LYS A 375 -23.47 8.12 -4.25
CA LYS A 375 -23.76 9.17 -3.24
C LYS A 375 -23.18 10.53 -3.57
N THR A 376 -23.87 11.56 -3.08
CA THR A 376 -23.35 12.92 -2.89
C THR A 376 -22.82 13.11 -1.47
N TYR A 377 -21.86 14.02 -1.32
CA TYR A 377 -21.27 14.42 -0.06
C TYR A 377 -20.86 15.89 -0.07
N SER A 378 -20.74 16.50 1.12
CA SER A 378 -20.11 17.83 1.25
C SER A 378 -18.66 17.64 1.72
N LEU A 379 -17.72 18.02 0.87
CA LEU A 379 -16.29 17.99 1.12
C LEU A 379 -15.87 19.27 1.84
N LYS A 380 -15.42 19.14 3.08
CA LYS A 380 -14.80 20.23 3.82
C LYS A 380 -13.30 20.24 3.53
N VAL A 381 -12.79 21.32 2.96
CA VAL A 381 -11.37 21.55 2.70
C VAL A 381 -10.85 22.61 3.66
N MET A 382 -10.08 22.19 4.66
CA MET A 382 -9.46 23.10 5.62
C MET A 382 -8.06 23.48 5.14
N VAL A 383 -7.77 24.78 5.09
CA VAL A 383 -6.44 25.29 4.78
C VAL A 383 -5.76 25.65 6.11
N TYR A 384 -4.69 24.96 6.46
CA TYR A 384 -4.06 25.12 7.76
C TYR A 384 -3.09 26.30 7.79
N LYS A 385 -1.99 26.16 7.06
CA LYS A 385 -0.87 27.10 7.05
C LYS A 385 -0.11 27.00 5.74
N LYS A 386 0.74 27.98 5.50
CA LYS A 386 1.80 27.89 4.52
C LYS A 386 3.04 27.23 5.14
N GLU A 387 3.70 26.37 4.38
CA GLU A 387 5.02 25.84 4.74
C GLU A 387 5.82 25.49 3.49
N LYS A 388 7.15 25.51 3.61
CA LYS A 388 8.04 25.14 2.52
C LYS A 388 8.10 23.62 2.40
N VAL A 389 7.91 23.10 1.19
CA VAL A 389 7.96 21.67 0.86
C VAL A 389 8.98 21.45 -0.25
N SER A 390 9.89 20.50 -0.04
CA SER A 390 10.88 20.08 -1.03
C SER A 390 10.56 18.67 -1.52
N VAL A 391 10.42 18.54 -2.84
CA VAL A 391 10.16 17.29 -3.57
C VAL A 391 11.11 17.20 -4.77
N PRO A 392 11.25 16.06 -5.46
CA PRO A 392 12.15 15.97 -6.62
C PRO A 392 11.82 16.95 -7.75
N ALA A 393 10.55 17.37 -7.89
CA ALA A 393 10.15 18.40 -8.85
C ALA A 393 10.59 19.84 -8.48
N GLY A 394 11.05 20.08 -7.24
CA GLY A 394 11.47 21.40 -6.78
C GLY A 394 11.15 21.69 -5.32
N SER A 395 11.44 22.92 -4.90
CA SER A 395 11.08 23.43 -3.57
C SER A 395 10.08 24.56 -3.69
N PHE A 396 8.98 24.46 -2.96
CA PHE A 396 7.82 25.34 -3.11
C PHE A 396 7.35 25.86 -1.75
N GLU A 397 6.82 27.08 -1.70
CA GLU A 397 5.91 27.47 -0.62
C GLU A 397 4.56 26.81 -0.91
N CYS A 398 3.96 26.13 0.06
CA CYS A 398 2.72 25.39 -0.12
C CYS A 398 1.69 25.68 0.96
N TYR A 399 0.42 25.72 0.58
CA TYR A 399 -0.69 25.55 1.51
C TYR A 399 -0.81 24.07 1.87
N LYS A 400 -0.81 23.78 3.18
CA LYS A 400 -1.20 22.47 3.69
C LYS A 400 -2.71 22.43 3.88
N ILE A 401 -3.39 21.57 3.12
CA ILE A 401 -4.84 21.40 3.17
C ILE A 401 -5.23 19.99 3.64
N GLU A 402 -6.39 19.90 4.28
CA GLU A 402 -7.02 18.63 4.68
C GLU A 402 -8.45 18.58 4.15
N PRO A 403 -8.74 17.69 3.19
CA PRO A 403 -10.10 17.40 2.77
C PRO A 403 -10.71 16.30 3.65
N PHE A 404 -11.96 16.47 4.09
CA PHE A 404 -12.74 15.42 4.74
C PHE A 404 -14.24 15.62 4.52
N VAL A 405 -14.98 14.51 4.52
CA VAL A 405 -16.42 14.49 4.24
C VAL A 405 -17.23 14.79 5.50
N ILE A 406 -18.26 15.62 5.39
CA ILE A 406 -19.24 15.86 6.46
C ILE A 406 -20.38 14.86 6.33
N GLY A 407 -20.66 14.08 7.39
CA GLY A 407 -21.79 13.14 7.44
C GLY A 407 -22.23 12.78 8.87
N ASN A 408 -23.53 12.60 9.09
CA ASN A 408 -24.15 12.27 10.38
C ASN A 408 -24.18 10.76 10.66
N GLY A 409 -23.03 10.11 10.89
CA GLY A 409 -23.06 8.71 11.36
C GLY A 409 -21.71 8.00 11.53
N LEU A 410 -21.39 7.65 12.78
CA LEU A 410 -20.65 6.48 13.32
C LEU A 410 -19.42 5.88 12.59
N PHE A 411 -18.85 6.53 11.59
CA PHE A 411 -17.62 6.11 10.95
C PHE A 411 -16.72 7.32 10.71
N GLU A 412 -15.80 7.55 11.65
CA GLU A 412 -14.65 8.43 11.47
C GLU A 412 -13.92 8.08 10.17
N ALA A 413 -13.58 9.09 9.38
CA ALA A 413 -12.69 8.93 8.24
C ALA A 413 -11.45 8.13 8.66
N LYS A 414 -11.27 6.94 8.09
CA LYS A 414 -10.16 6.05 8.44
C LYS A 414 -8.86 6.57 7.83
N GLY A 415 -8.28 7.58 8.48
CA GLY A 415 -7.00 8.20 8.14
C GLY A 415 -7.15 9.66 7.71
N ARG A 416 -6.24 10.52 8.21
CA ARG A 416 -6.15 11.93 7.80
C ARG A 416 -5.38 12.03 6.49
N LEU A 417 -5.95 12.69 5.49
CA LEU A 417 -5.26 13.04 4.26
C LEU A 417 -4.76 14.48 4.34
N TRP A 418 -3.48 14.65 4.06
CA TRP A 418 -2.84 15.94 3.89
C TRP A 418 -2.45 16.12 2.43
N ILE A 419 -2.77 17.27 1.86
CA ILE A 419 -2.34 17.66 0.52
C ILE A 419 -1.59 18.97 0.66
N TRP A 420 -0.45 19.09 -0.01
CA TRP A 420 0.29 20.33 -0.14
C TRP A 420 0.15 20.82 -1.56
N VAL A 421 -0.47 21.99 -1.71
CA VAL A 421 -0.60 22.68 -2.99
C VAL A 421 0.28 23.92 -3.00
N THR A 422 0.94 24.24 -4.11
CA THR A 422 1.79 25.46 -4.19
C THR A 422 0.99 26.72 -3.83
N ALA A 423 1.65 27.68 -3.18
CA ALA A 423 1.06 28.93 -2.74
C ALA A 423 1.11 30.02 -3.83
N ASP A 424 1.00 29.62 -5.10
CA ASP A 424 0.97 30.47 -6.28
C ASP A 424 -0.39 30.35 -7.02
N SER A 425 -0.49 30.91 -8.22
CA SER A 425 -1.71 30.78 -9.04
C SER A 425 -1.99 29.33 -9.46
N LYS A 426 -0.94 28.51 -9.65
CA LYS A 426 -1.03 27.13 -10.18
C LYS A 426 -1.60 26.12 -9.18
N LYS A 427 -1.31 26.32 -7.88
CA LYS A 427 -1.72 25.41 -6.78
C LYS A 427 -1.43 23.94 -7.10
N LEU A 428 -0.24 23.69 -7.63
CA LEU A 428 0.23 22.36 -7.97
C LEU A 428 0.19 21.46 -6.73
N PRO A 429 -0.49 20.30 -6.78
CA PRO A 429 -0.44 19.32 -5.69
C PRO A 429 0.94 18.65 -5.71
N VAL A 430 1.85 19.09 -4.84
CA VAL A 430 3.25 18.63 -4.82
C VAL A 430 3.48 17.43 -3.91
N LEU A 431 2.65 17.28 -2.88
CA LEU A 431 2.75 16.19 -1.92
C LEU A 431 1.36 15.82 -1.43
N LEU A 432 1.07 14.52 -1.39
CA LEU A 432 -0.08 13.96 -0.70
C LEU A 432 0.46 13.01 0.36
N SER A 433 -0.12 13.02 1.57
CA SER A 433 0.29 12.13 2.66
C SER A 433 -0.92 11.65 3.44
N SER A 434 -0.98 10.35 3.69
CA SER A 434 -1.97 9.76 4.58
C SER A 434 -1.34 8.83 5.59
N LYS A 435 -1.82 8.93 6.83
CA LYS A 435 -1.49 7.96 7.88
C LYS A 435 -2.46 6.79 7.78
N ILE A 436 -1.90 5.60 7.60
CA ILE A 436 -2.62 4.33 7.61
C ILE A 436 -2.20 3.54 8.85
N PHE A 437 -2.92 2.46 9.16
CA PHE A 437 -2.64 1.63 10.35
C PHE A 437 -1.24 1.02 10.34
N ILE A 438 -0.62 0.86 9.16
CA ILE A 438 0.73 0.30 8.98
C ILE A 438 1.57 1.31 8.18
N GLY A 439 1.92 2.44 8.81
CA GLY A 439 2.82 3.45 8.23
C GLY A 439 2.10 4.63 7.56
N SER A 440 2.71 5.17 6.51
CA SER A 440 2.14 6.27 5.74
C SER A 440 2.29 6.00 4.24
N ILE A 441 1.29 6.43 3.47
CA ILE A 441 1.40 6.48 2.02
C ILE A 441 1.57 7.94 1.64
N THR A 442 2.57 8.21 0.80
CA THR A 442 2.81 9.54 0.26
C THR A 442 2.89 9.48 -1.25
N ALA A 443 2.28 10.45 -1.94
CA ALA A 443 2.52 10.67 -3.36
C ALA A 443 3.35 11.93 -3.49
N VAL A 444 4.56 11.81 -4.03
CA VAL A 444 5.55 12.89 -4.10
C VAL A 444 5.71 13.30 -5.55
N LEU A 445 5.48 14.57 -5.88
CA LEU A 445 5.61 15.08 -7.23
C LEU A 445 7.08 15.04 -7.67
N THR A 446 7.34 14.32 -8.76
CA THR A 446 8.68 14.13 -9.32
C THR A 446 8.91 14.95 -10.56
N LYS A 447 7.86 15.18 -11.37
CA LYS A 447 7.97 15.95 -12.62
C LYS A 447 6.67 16.67 -12.95
N VAL A 448 6.81 17.82 -13.58
CA VAL A 448 5.74 18.63 -14.16
C VAL A 448 6.07 18.90 -15.62
N GLU A 449 5.12 18.68 -16.52
CA GLU A 449 5.25 18.99 -17.95
C GLU A 449 4.02 19.77 -18.43
N GLY A 450 4.18 20.51 -19.54
CA GLY A 450 3.06 21.20 -20.20
C GLY A 450 2.42 22.35 -19.41
N ASN A 451 3.14 22.91 -18.42
CA ASN A 451 2.58 23.83 -17.44
C ASN A 451 2.93 25.30 -17.68
#